data_AF-A0A3C1PRW7-F1
#
_entry.id   AF-A0A3C1PRW7-F1
#
_cell.length_a   1.000
_cell.length_b   1.000
_cell.length_c   1.000
_cell.angle_alpha   90.00
_cell.angle_beta   90.00
_cell.angle_gamma   90.00
#
_symmetry.space_group_name_H-M   'P 1'
#
loop_
_entity.id
_entity.type
_entity.pdbx_description
1 polymer ?
#
loop_
_entity_poly.entity_id
_entity_poly.type
_entity_poly.pdbx_seq_one_letter_code
_entity_poly.pdbx_strand_id
1 'polypeptide(L)'
;MKAKALAHYVGEDMIPKVNKKQALQNTVPADVDLVEWYYEKGFSDGLPVVPPTPEKVDAMLEELGGEIGSVICRVPPRLGTLTAEVLAVNLVMAGCKPAYAKVVRAALIALTDNAFNLNGVQATTHMASPLLVVNGPVRSEIGMNSGYNTFGSGNRANATIGRAVRMVLLNVGGAWPGDLDKSPLGSPAKYAYCIAENEEDSPFVPYHVDKGHDVSDSTVFVMAAEPPHSVTNHISDDPEGVLESVASAMSTFANNNAVS
;
A
#
# COMPACT_ATOMS: atom_id res chain seq x y z
N MET A 1 0.84 -34.84 3.39
CA MET A 1 1.25 -33.90 4.46
C MET A 1 2.68 -33.45 4.22
N LYS A 2 2.86 -32.14 3.94
CA LYS A 2 4.04 -31.30 4.25
C LYS A 2 3.84 -29.95 3.55
N ALA A 3 3.48 -28.93 4.33
CA ALA A 3 3.29 -27.55 3.89
C ALA A 3 4.65 -26.88 3.66
N LYS A 4 4.74 -25.99 2.68
CA LYS A 4 5.93 -25.17 2.38
C LYS A 4 5.56 -23.68 2.59
N ALA A 5 6.52 -22.79 2.70
CA ALA A 5 6.34 -21.33 2.65
C ALA A 5 7.59 -20.68 2.05
N LEU A 6 7.44 -19.60 1.31
CA LEU A 6 8.51 -18.92 0.56
C LEU A 6 8.97 -17.65 1.29
N ALA A 7 10.28 -17.50 1.50
CA ALA A 7 10.89 -16.21 1.84
C ALA A 7 12.35 -16.18 1.37
N HIS A 8 12.76 -15.12 0.66
CA HIS A 8 14.05 -14.41 0.81
C HIS A 8 14.22 -13.30 -0.25
N TYR A 9 14.53 -12.09 0.23
CA TYR A 9 15.40 -11.12 -0.46
C TYR A 9 16.19 -10.34 0.60
N VAL A 10 17.52 -10.33 0.52
CA VAL A 10 18.43 -9.54 1.36
C VAL A 10 19.43 -8.86 0.40
N GLY A 11 19.79 -7.62 0.71
CA GLY A 11 20.49 -6.64 -0.14
C GLY A 11 21.88 -7.02 -0.68
N GLU A 12 22.36 -6.15 -1.57
CA GLU A 12 23.30 -6.38 -2.68
C GLU A 12 24.80 -6.59 -2.39
N ASP A 13 25.25 -6.83 -1.17
CA ASP A 13 26.69 -7.03 -0.93
C ASP A 13 27.06 -8.52 -0.87
N MET A 14 27.77 -8.97 -1.91
CA MET A 14 28.20 -10.34 -2.26
C MET A 14 27.23 -11.06 -3.21
N ILE A 15 27.58 -11.09 -4.51
CA ILE A 15 26.92 -11.95 -5.49
C ILE A 15 27.72 -13.26 -5.62
N PRO A 16 27.45 -14.32 -4.83
CA PRO A 16 27.57 -15.67 -5.37
C PRO A 16 26.37 -15.89 -6.29
N LYS A 17 26.61 -16.35 -7.52
CA LYS A 17 25.56 -16.74 -8.47
C LYS A 17 24.54 -17.65 -7.76
N VAL A 18 23.38 -17.12 -7.42
CA VAL A 18 22.35 -17.86 -6.69
C VAL A 18 21.84 -18.96 -7.61
N ASN A 19 22.19 -20.20 -7.26
CA ASN A 19 21.64 -21.39 -7.90
C ASN A 19 20.13 -21.42 -7.58
N LYS A 20 19.27 -21.35 -8.61
CA LYS A 20 17.80 -21.35 -8.45
C LYS A 20 17.27 -22.50 -7.57
N LYS A 21 18.00 -23.63 -7.49
CA LYS A 21 17.68 -24.74 -6.58
C LYS A 21 17.89 -24.44 -5.08
N GLN A 22 18.73 -23.46 -4.75
CA GLN A 22 19.18 -23.18 -3.38
C GLN A 22 18.40 -22.04 -2.71
N ALA A 23 17.90 -21.07 -3.48
CA ALA A 23 16.97 -20.04 -2.97
C ALA A 23 15.59 -20.61 -2.61
N LEU A 24 15.22 -21.76 -3.19
CA LEU A 24 13.96 -22.49 -2.96
C LEU A 24 14.01 -23.44 -1.72
N GLN A 25 15.07 -23.41 -0.92
CA GLN A 25 15.38 -24.46 0.07
C GLN A 25 15.27 -24.06 1.55
N ASN A 26 14.90 -22.82 1.88
CA ASN A 26 14.83 -22.42 3.29
C ASN A 26 13.48 -22.81 3.91
N THR A 27 13.36 -24.07 4.31
CA THR A 27 12.22 -24.56 5.10
C THR A 27 12.35 -24.09 6.54
N VAL A 28 11.34 -23.38 7.05
CA VAL A 28 11.24 -23.08 8.49
C VAL A 28 10.90 -24.38 9.24
N PRO A 29 11.62 -24.74 10.32
CA PRO A 29 11.29 -25.90 11.14
C PRO A 29 9.85 -25.87 11.66
N ALA A 30 9.25 -27.06 11.85
CA ALA A 30 7.83 -27.19 12.18
C ALA A 30 7.47 -26.72 13.61
N ASP A 31 8.46 -26.63 14.48
CA ASP A 31 8.37 -26.23 15.89
C ASP A 31 8.60 -24.72 16.12
N VAL A 32 8.89 -23.97 15.05
CA VAL A 32 9.09 -22.53 15.13
C VAL A 32 7.76 -21.79 15.16
N ASP A 33 7.63 -20.83 16.08
CA ASP A 33 6.57 -19.85 16.01
C ASP A 33 6.78 -18.96 14.78
N LEU A 34 5.95 -19.16 13.76
CA LEU A 34 6.07 -18.45 12.51
C LEU A 34 5.92 -16.94 12.68
N VAL A 35 5.07 -16.48 13.61
CA VAL A 35 4.86 -15.04 13.80
C VAL A 35 6.14 -14.39 14.29
N GLU A 36 6.75 -14.96 15.34
CA GLU A 36 8.02 -14.47 15.89
C GLU A 36 9.16 -14.59 14.86
N TRP A 37 9.19 -15.66 14.08
CA TRP A 37 10.18 -15.82 13.02
C TRP A 37 10.11 -14.71 11.96
N TYR A 38 8.91 -14.29 11.53
CA TYR A 38 8.76 -13.18 10.58
C TYR A 38 9.18 -11.83 11.17
N TYR A 39 8.97 -11.62 12.47
CA TYR A 39 9.49 -10.46 13.18
C TYR A 39 11.02 -10.45 13.20
N GLU A 40 11.64 -11.57 13.59
CA GLU A 40 13.11 -11.70 13.64
C GLU A 40 13.78 -11.54 12.27
N LYS A 41 13.09 -11.93 11.18
CA LYS A 41 13.58 -11.73 9.81
C LYS A 41 13.40 -10.31 9.28
N GLY A 42 12.67 -9.45 9.99
CA GLY A 42 12.38 -8.10 9.53
C GLY A 42 11.47 -8.04 8.31
N PHE A 43 10.58 -9.03 8.13
CA PHE A 43 9.60 -9.05 7.04
C PHE A 43 8.26 -8.41 7.41
N SER A 44 8.12 -8.03 8.68
CA SER A 44 6.94 -7.39 9.24
C SER A 44 7.09 -5.87 9.24
N ASP A 45 5.98 -5.18 9.00
CA ASP A 45 5.81 -3.74 9.18
C ASP A 45 5.57 -3.34 10.65
N GLY A 46 5.73 -4.26 11.61
CA GLY A 46 5.38 -4.09 13.02
C GLY A 46 4.12 -4.88 13.42
N LEU A 47 3.31 -5.32 12.45
CA LEU A 47 2.14 -6.17 12.68
C LEU A 47 2.42 -7.63 12.29
N PRO A 48 1.71 -8.61 12.88
CA PRO A 48 1.85 -10.01 12.47
C PRO A 48 1.54 -10.17 10.98
N VAL A 49 2.25 -11.08 10.32
CA VAL A 49 2.04 -11.39 8.90
C VAL A 49 1.41 -12.77 8.73
N VAL A 50 0.64 -12.94 7.66
CA VAL A 50 0.13 -14.26 7.28
C VAL A 50 1.24 -15.04 6.57
N PRO A 51 1.55 -16.28 6.97
CA PRO A 51 2.59 -17.07 6.31
C PRO A 51 2.27 -17.30 4.80
N PRO A 52 3.18 -16.91 3.88
CA PRO A 52 3.05 -17.11 2.44
C PRO A 52 3.38 -18.54 2.04
N THR A 53 2.45 -19.47 2.29
CA THR A 53 2.53 -20.84 1.79
C THR A 53 2.40 -20.87 0.26
N PRO A 54 3.00 -21.85 -0.47
CA PRO A 54 2.87 -21.92 -1.92
C PRO A 54 1.43 -21.91 -2.37
N GLU A 55 0.53 -22.59 -1.67
CA GLU A 55 -0.89 -22.65 -2.06
C GLU A 55 -1.53 -21.25 -2.05
N LYS A 56 -1.16 -20.39 -1.09
CA LYS A 56 -1.64 -19.00 -1.03
C LYS A 56 -0.95 -18.12 -2.06
N VAL A 57 0.34 -18.34 -2.31
CA VAL A 57 1.12 -17.58 -3.29
C VAL A 57 0.64 -17.92 -4.71
N ASP A 58 0.41 -19.20 -5.01
CA ASP A 58 -0.10 -19.69 -6.29
C ASP A 58 -1.50 -19.11 -6.56
N ALA A 59 -2.38 -19.08 -5.57
CA ALA A 59 -3.70 -18.46 -5.69
C ALA A 59 -3.63 -16.93 -5.96
N MET A 60 -2.61 -16.25 -5.43
CA MET A 60 -2.38 -14.83 -5.74
C MET A 60 -1.82 -14.64 -7.15
N LEU A 61 -0.90 -15.51 -7.57
CA LEU A 61 -0.29 -15.46 -8.90
C LEU A 61 -1.33 -15.70 -10.00
N GLU A 62 -2.28 -16.61 -9.77
CA GLU A 62 -3.39 -16.86 -10.71
C GLU A 62 -4.18 -15.58 -10.99
N GLU A 63 -4.48 -14.79 -9.95
CA GLU A 63 -5.23 -13.54 -10.10
C GLU A 63 -4.39 -12.36 -10.64
N LEU A 64 -3.10 -12.29 -10.29
CA LEU A 64 -2.18 -11.29 -10.84
C LEU A 64 -1.96 -11.47 -12.35
N GLY A 65 -1.97 -12.72 -12.81
CA GLY A 65 -1.61 -13.09 -14.18
C GLY A 65 -0.14 -12.80 -14.50
N GLY A 66 0.24 -13.11 -15.75
CA GLY A 66 1.60 -12.92 -16.26
C GLY A 66 2.50 -14.14 -16.11
N GLU A 67 3.69 -14.05 -16.71
CA GLU A 67 4.69 -15.13 -16.67
C GLU A 67 5.48 -15.09 -15.36
N ILE A 68 5.92 -16.27 -14.90
CA ILE A 68 6.85 -16.40 -13.77
C ILE A 68 8.12 -15.60 -14.06
N GLY A 69 8.53 -14.76 -13.13
CA GLY A 69 9.68 -13.86 -13.23
C GLY A 69 9.41 -12.57 -14.01
N SER A 70 8.16 -12.33 -14.45
CA SER A 70 7.78 -11.06 -15.07
C SER A 70 7.94 -9.91 -14.07
N VAL A 71 8.65 -8.86 -14.51
CA VAL A 71 8.87 -7.66 -13.72
C VAL A 71 7.67 -6.74 -13.86
N ILE A 72 7.09 -6.33 -12.73
CA ILE A 72 5.99 -5.36 -12.66
C ILE A 72 6.55 -3.95 -12.69
N CYS A 73 7.47 -3.64 -11.77
CA CYS A 73 8.13 -2.34 -11.69
C CYS A 73 9.44 -2.43 -10.88
N ARG A 74 10.15 -1.31 -10.78
CA ARG A 74 11.27 -1.14 -9.84
C ARG A 74 10.87 -0.14 -8.77
N VAL A 75 11.01 -0.55 -7.51
CA VAL A 75 10.49 0.22 -6.37
C VAL A 75 11.62 1.04 -5.76
N PRO A 76 11.61 2.39 -5.86
CA PRO A 76 12.55 3.24 -5.13
C PRO A 76 12.36 3.13 -3.61
N PRO A 77 13.28 3.63 -2.78
CA PRO A 77 14.56 4.25 -3.16
C PRO A 77 15.64 3.24 -3.60
N ARG A 78 15.57 1.97 -3.17
CA ARG A 78 16.57 0.94 -3.56
C ARG A 78 16.47 0.47 -5.02
N LEU A 79 15.41 0.86 -5.73
CA LEU A 79 15.08 0.39 -7.08
C LEU A 79 15.00 -1.14 -7.16
N GLY A 80 14.52 -1.76 -6.07
CA GLY A 80 14.34 -3.20 -5.99
C GLY A 80 13.38 -3.70 -7.07
N THR A 81 13.70 -4.84 -7.66
CA THR A 81 12.89 -5.43 -8.74
C THR A 81 11.67 -6.12 -8.15
N LEU A 82 10.47 -5.62 -8.45
CA LEU A 82 9.22 -6.24 -8.06
C LEU A 82 8.75 -7.19 -9.17
N THR A 83 8.82 -8.49 -8.92
CA THR A 83 8.20 -9.51 -9.78
C THR A 83 6.80 -9.89 -9.28
N ALA A 84 6.03 -10.61 -10.09
CA ALA A 84 4.72 -11.13 -9.69
C ALA A 84 4.78 -12.02 -8.44
N GLU A 85 5.81 -12.85 -8.27
CA GLU A 85 6.00 -13.71 -7.11
C GLU A 85 6.31 -12.92 -5.85
N VAL A 86 7.18 -11.91 -5.96
CA VAL A 86 7.50 -11.03 -4.85
C VAL A 86 6.26 -10.25 -4.42
N LEU A 87 5.45 -9.79 -5.38
CA LEU A 87 4.18 -9.14 -5.09
C LEU A 87 3.19 -10.10 -4.41
N ALA A 88 3.03 -11.32 -4.93
CA ALA A 88 2.17 -12.35 -4.36
C ALA A 88 2.53 -12.68 -2.90
N VAL A 89 3.83 -12.81 -2.59
CA VAL A 89 4.31 -13.04 -1.22
C VAL A 89 3.93 -11.87 -0.30
N ASN A 90 4.13 -10.62 -0.74
CA ASN A 90 3.76 -9.43 0.06
C ASN A 90 2.23 -9.31 0.24
N LEU A 91 1.44 -9.61 -0.79
CA LEU A 91 -0.02 -9.66 -0.72
C LEU A 91 -0.50 -10.66 0.34
N VAL A 92 0.06 -11.88 0.32
CA VAL A 92 -0.30 -12.89 1.33
C VAL A 92 0.10 -12.39 2.71
N MET A 93 1.34 -11.95 2.91
CA MET A 93 1.82 -11.47 4.21
C MET A 93 0.96 -10.35 4.79
N ALA A 94 0.51 -9.41 3.95
CA ALA A 94 -0.39 -8.33 4.34
C ALA A 94 -1.81 -8.79 4.68
N GLY A 95 -2.18 -10.02 4.34
CA GLY A 95 -3.51 -10.60 4.58
C GLY A 95 -4.53 -10.33 3.48
N CYS A 96 -4.08 -9.96 2.27
CA CYS A 96 -4.98 -9.76 1.13
C CYS A 96 -5.74 -11.03 0.76
N LYS A 97 -6.87 -10.86 0.08
CA LYS A 97 -7.50 -11.93 -0.71
C LYS A 97 -7.00 -11.83 -2.17
N PRO A 98 -7.01 -12.93 -2.94
CA PRO A 98 -6.66 -12.90 -4.37
C PRO A 98 -7.37 -11.79 -5.15
N ALA A 99 -8.68 -11.61 -4.93
CA ALA A 99 -9.48 -10.57 -5.58
C ALA A 99 -8.94 -9.12 -5.43
N TYR A 100 -8.04 -8.85 -4.49
CA TYR A 100 -7.45 -7.52 -4.29
C TYR A 100 -6.18 -7.30 -5.13
N ALA A 101 -5.62 -8.36 -5.72
CA ALA A 101 -4.28 -8.36 -6.28
C ALA A 101 -4.12 -7.38 -7.46
N LYS A 102 -5.13 -7.30 -8.34
CA LYS A 102 -5.14 -6.38 -9.48
C LYS A 102 -5.13 -4.91 -9.04
N VAL A 103 -5.85 -4.56 -7.96
CA VAL A 103 -5.87 -3.21 -7.39
C VAL A 103 -4.48 -2.83 -6.88
N VAL A 104 -3.83 -3.72 -6.12
CA VAL A 104 -2.47 -3.48 -5.61
C VAL A 104 -1.45 -3.38 -6.75
N ARG A 105 -1.56 -4.22 -7.77
CA ARG A 105 -0.70 -4.16 -8.96
C ARG A 105 -0.84 -2.80 -9.68
N ALA A 106 -2.07 -2.36 -9.92
CA ALA A 106 -2.35 -1.07 -10.55
C ALA A 106 -1.81 0.10 -9.70
N ALA A 107 -2.00 0.05 -8.39
CA ALA A 107 -1.46 1.03 -7.45
C ALA A 107 0.07 1.13 -7.53
N LEU A 108 0.78 0.00 -7.55
CA LEU A 108 2.25 -0.01 -7.60
C LEU A 108 2.80 0.48 -8.95
N ILE A 109 2.09 0.22 -10.05
CA ILE A 109 2.41 0.81 -11.35
C ILE A 109 2.25 2.33 -11.28
N ALA A 110 1.12 2.83 -10.77
CA ALA A 110 0.87 4.27 -10.65
C ALA A 110 1.88 4.97 -9.73
N LEU A 111 2.23 4.35 -8.59
CA LEU A 111 3.21 4.89 -7.66
C LEU A 111 4.62 4.92 -8.25
N THR A 112 4.98 3.97 -9.12
CA THR A 112 6.30 3.93 -9.75
C THR A 112 6.37 4.70 -11.06
N ASP A 113 5.29 5.36 -11.47
CA ASP A 113 5.33 6.36 -12.53
C ASP A 113 6.20 7.55 -12.11
N ASN A 114 6.98 8.07 -13.06
CA ASN A 114 7.89 9.19 -12.80
C ASN A 114 7.15 10.45 -12.32
N ALA A 115 5.91 10.67 -12.78
CA ALA A 115 5.10 11.81 -12.39
C ALA A 115 4.77 11.84 -10.89
N PHE A 116 4.69 10.67 -10.23
CA PHE A 116 4.40 10.58 -8.80
C PHE A 116 5.63 10.90 -7.92
N ASN A 117 6.85 10.69 -8.42
CA ASN A 117 8.10 10.87 -7.66
C ASN A 117 8.12 10.10 -6.33
N LEU A 118 7.90 8.78 -6.37
CA LEU A 118 7.87 7.93 -5.17
C LEU A 118 9.18 7.94 -4.38
N ASN A 119 10.32 8.16 -5.04
CA ASN A 119 11.60 8.30 -4.35
C ASN A 119 11.58 9.50 -3.39
N GLY A 120 11.11 10.66 -3.86
CA GLY A 120 10.94 11.85 -3.03
C GLY A 120 9.97 11.60 -1.87
N VAL A 121 8.84 10.93 -2.13
CA VAL A 121 7.83 10.62 -1.10
C VAL A 121 8.36 9.68 -0.02
N GLN A 122 9.20 8.70 -0.37
CA GLN A 122 9.72 7.73 0.61
C GLN A 122 10.92 8.25 1.39
N ALA A 123 11.78 9.08 0.77
CA ALA A 123 12.97 9.63 1.40
C ALA A 123 12.75 11.00 2.07
N THR A 124 11.51 11.50 2.05
CA THR A 124 11.16 12.80 2.65
C THR A 124 11.29 12.80 4.16
N THR A 125 11.58 13.97 4.73
CA THR A 125 11.43 14.25 6.17
C THR A 125 9.98 14.57 6.55
N HIS A 126 9.11 14.81 5.55
CA HIS A 126 7.68 15.01 5.75
C HIS A 126 6.99 13.75 6.31
N MET A 127 5.80 13.89 6.88
CA MET A 127 4.99 12.78 7.39
C MET A 127 4.04 12.16 6.35
N ALA A 128 4.24 12.48 5.06
CA ALA A 128 3.37 12.02 3.99
C ALA A 128 3.52 10.51 3.75
N SER A 129 2.43 9.91 3.26
CA SER A 129 2.36 8.52 2.82
C SER A 129 1.59 8.45 1.50
N PRO A 130 1.86 7.48 0.62
CA PRO A 130 1.00 7.24 -0.52
C PRO A 130 -0.43 6.88 -0.11
N LEU A 131 -1.39 7.75 -0.45
CA LEU A 131 -2.82 7.48 -0.38
C LEU A 131 -3.28 6.84 -1.68
N LEU A 132 -4.01 5.75 -1.57
CA LEU A 132 -4.69 5.08 -2.68
C LEU A 132 -6.19 5.40 -2.61
N VAL A 133 -6.76 5.92 -3.69
CA VAL A 133 -8.20 6.11 -3.85
C VAL A 133 -8.65 5.22 -5.00
N VAL A 134 -9.45 4.19 -4.68
CA VAL A 134 -9.97 3.24 -5.66
C VAL A 134 -11.32 3.75 -6.16
N ASN A 135 -11.53 3.69 -7.48
CA ASN A 135 -12.75 4.12 -8.16
C ASN A 135 -13.31 3.00 -9.04
N GLY A 136 -14.58 3.11 -9.41
CA GLY A 136 -15.27 2.20 -10.33
C GLY A 136 -15.84 0.95 -9.66
N PRO A 137 -16.40 0.02 -10.47
CA PRO A 137 -17.15 -1.16 -9.99
C PRO A 137 -16.38 -2.06 -9.02
N VAL A 138 -15.04 -2.14 -9.15
CA VAL A 138 -14.20 -3.00 -8.31
C VAL A 138 -14.38 -2.71 -6.81
N ARG A 139 -14.70 -1.46 -6.44
CA ARG A 139 -14.95 -1.05 -5.05
C ARG A 139 -16.01 -1.94 -4.41
N SER A 140 -17.14 -2.11 -5.09
CA SER A 140 -18.27 -2.90 -4.62
C SER A 140 -17.99 -4.41 -4.74
N GLU A 141 -17.37 -4.84 -5.85
CA GLU A 141 -17.06 -6.24 -6.13
C GLU A 141 -16.17 -6.88 -5.05
N ILE A 142 -15.17 -6.14 -4.55
CA ILE A 142 -14.24 -6.64 -3.54
C ILE A 142 -14.63 -6.22 -2.11
N GLY A 143 -15.74 -5.49 -1.97
CA GLY A 143 -16.33 -5.06 -0.70
C GLY A 143 -15.48 -4.01 0.03
N MET A 144 -14.98 -2.99 -0.68
CA MET A 144 -14.30 -1.84 -0.07
C MET A 144 -15.29 -0.95 0.69
N ASN A 145 -14.78 -0.24 1.70
CA ASN A 145 -15.54 0.79 2.40
C ASN A 145 -15.23 2.18 1.82
N SER A 146 -16.28 2.93 1.51
CA SER A 146 -16.24 4.34 1.09
C SER A 146 -17.03 5.28 2.01
N GLY A 147 -17.72 4.73 3.02
CA GLY A 147 -18.66 5.47 3.86
C GLY A 147 -18.08 5.92 5.21
N TYR A 148 -18.77 5.58 6.28
CA TYR A 148 -18.36 5.98 7.63
C TYR A 148 -17.03 5.34 8.04
N ASN A 149 -16.25 6.09 8.83
CA ASN A 149 -14.95 5.64 9.33
C ASN A 149 -14.01 5.15 8.21
N THR A 150 -14.07 5.78 7.01
CA THR A 150 -13.36 5.31 5.80
C THR A 150 -11.84 5.21 5.96
N PHE A 151 -11.23 6.10 6.75
CA PHE A 151 -9.80 6.02 7.10
C PHE A 151 -9.51 5.22 8.37
N GLY A 152 -10.53 4.64 8.99
CA GLY A 152 -10.44 3.87 10.22
C GLY A 152 -10.39 2.36 9.99
N SER A 153 -10.59 1.61 11.07
CA SER A 153 -10.59 0.15 11.06
C SER A 153 -11.92 -0.44 10.58
N GLY A 154 -11.91 -1.74 10.26
CA GLY A 154 -13.13 -2.55 10.08
C GLY A 154 -13.34 -3.12 8.69
N ASN A 155 -12.67 -2.59 7.66
CA ASN A 155 -12.76 -3.15 6.30
C ASN A 155 -11.45 -3.84 5.89
N ARG A 156 -11.53 -5.14 5.57
CA ARG A 156 -10.35 -5.93 5.19
C ARG A 156 -9.74 -5.48 3.86
N ALA A 157 -10.54 -5.12 2.86
CA ALA A 157 -10.01 -4.70 1.56
C ALA A 157 -9.18 -3.42 1.72
N ASN A 158 -9.76 -2.35 2.28
CA ASN A 158 -9.06 -1.09 2.55
C ASN A 158 -7.77 -1.31 3.35
N ALA A 159 -7.86 -2.02 4.48
CA ALA A 159 -6.72 -2.23 5.36
C ALA A 159 -5.60 -3.04 4.70
N THR A 160 -5.92 -4.15 4.05
CA THR A 160 -4.91 -5.07 3.50
C THR A 160 -4.33 -4.60 2.17
N ILE A 161 -5.09 -3.87 1.34
CA ILE A 161 -4.56 -3.24 0.11
C ILE A 161 -3.54 -2.17 0.48
N GLY A 162 -3.89 -1.25 1.39
CA GLY A 162 -2.97 -0.22 1.87
C GLY A 162 -1.72 -0.82 2.51
N ARG A 163 -1.91 -1.83 3.37
CA ARG A 163 -0.80 -2.55 4.01
C ARG A 163 0.08 -3.30 3.01
N ALA A 164 -0.48 -3.96 2.01
CA ALA A 164 0.28 -4.67 0.99
C ALA A 164 1.20 -3.72 0.21
N VAL A 165 0.70 -2.54 -0.16
CA VAL A 165 1.52 -1.50 -0.77
C VAL A 165 2.64 -1.09 0.18
N ARG A 166 2.35 -0.78 1.46
CA ARG A 166 3.41 -0.46 2.43
C ARG A 166 4.46 -1.57 2.53
N MET A 167 4.04 -2.83 2.63
CA MET A 167 4.96 -3.95 2.73
C MET A 167 5.87 -4.06 1.51
N VAL A 168 5.37 -3.81 0.30
CA VAL A 168 6.22 -3.74 -0.90
C VAL A 168 7.21 -2.58 -0.82
N LEU A 169 6.78 -1.40 -0.39
CA LEU A 169 7.64 -0.24 -0.18
C LEU A 169 8.78 -0.51 0.83
N LEU A 170 8.49 -1.28 1.88
CA LEU A 170 9.49 -1.70 2.89
C LEU A 170 10.41 -2.81 2.35
N ASN A 171 9.84 -3.94 1.95
CA ASN A 171 10.57 -5.17 1.62
C ASN A 171 11.34 -5.06 0.29
N VAL A 172 10.80 -4.32 -0.68
CA VAL A 172 11.39 -4.18 -2.03
C VAL A 172 12.01 -2.81 -2.21
N GLY A 173 11.31 -1.75 -1.80
CA GLY A 173 11.80 -0.37 -1.90
C GLY A 173 12.86 -0.03 -0.86
N GLY A 174 12.87 -0.72 0.28
CA GLY A 174 13.81 -0.49 1.38
C GLY A 174 13.47 0.70 2.27
N ALA A 175 12.26 1.25 2.21
CA ALA A 175 11.85 2.45 2.96
C ALA A 175 11.62 2.21 4.46
N TRP A 176 12.55 1.49 5.09
CA TRP A 176 12.56 1.23 6.51
C TRP A 176 12.86 2.52 7.29
N PRO A 177 12.13 2.81 8.38
CA PRO A 177 12.39 3.95 9.25
C PRO A 177 13.84 3.98 9.73
N GLY A 178 14.47 5.15 9.63
CA GLY A 178 15.86 5.38 10.04
C GLY A 178 16.89 5.07 8.96
N ASP A 179 16.63 4.09 8.09
CA ASP A 179 17.48 3.77 6.94
C ASP A 179 17.18 4.69 5.75
N LEU A 180 16.12 4.42 4.99
CA LEU A 180 15.75 5.23 3.82
C LEU A 180 14.51 6.10 4.05
N ASP A 181 13.65 5.75 5.01
CA ASP A 181 12.57 6.64 5.46
C ASP A 181 13.11 7.60 6.53
N LYS A 182 13.13 8.89 6.20
CA LYS A 182 13.73 9.96 7.00
C LYS A 182 12.71 10.81 7.75
N SER A 183 11.43 10.39 7.79
CA SER A 183 10.38 11.11 8.51
C SER A 183 10.65 11.09 10.02
N PRO A 184 10.82 12.24 10.69
CA PRO A 184 11.05 12.27 12.15
C PRO A 184 9.80 11.91 12.96
N LEU A 185 8.61 12.27 12.47
CA LEU A 185 7.33 12.04 13.16
C LEU A 185 6.63 10.75 12.69
N GLY A 186 6.74 10.42 11.40
CA GLY A 186 5.94 9.35 10.80
C GLY A 186 4.43 9.64 10.84
N SER A 187 3.63 8.61 10.55
CA SER A 187 2.16 8.69 10.56
C SER A 187 1.53 7.30 10.60
N PRO A 188 0.37 7.10 11.26
CA PRO A 188 -0.42 5.88 11.12
C PRO A 188 -0.82 5.55 9.67
N ALA A 189 -0.90 6.55 8.80
CA ALA A 189 -1.12 6.38 7.35
C ALA A 189 0.02 5.60 6.66
N LYS A 190 1.15 5.38 7.33
CA LYS A 190 2.21 4.50 6.81
C LYS A 190 1.89 3.02 7.00
N TYR A 191 0.87 2.61 7.77
CA TYR A 191 0.50 1.19 7.92
C TYR A 191 -0.54 0.74 6.90
N ALA A 192 -1.58 1.55 6.67
CA ALA A 192 -2.60 1.29 5.67
C ALA A 192 -3.26 2.62 5.27
N TYR A 193 -3.24 2.95 3.98
CA TYR A 193 -3.81 4.20 3.49
C TYR A 193 -4.44 4.03 2.12
N CYS A 194 -5.56 3.31 2.12
CA CYS A 194 -6.33 2.98 0.93
C CYS A 194 -7.82 3.10 1.22
N ILE A 195 -8.51 3.82 0.36
CA ILE A 195 -9.95 4.08 0.46
C ILE A 195 -10.62 3.84 -0.89
N ALA A 196 -11.94 3.72 -0.86
CA ALA A 196 -12.78 3.75 -2.04
C ALA A 196 -13.48 5.12 -2.14
N GLU A 197 -13.66 5.65 -3.34
CA GLU A 197 -14.53 6.81 -3.57
C GLU A 197 -15.98 6.45 -3.20
N ASN A 198 -16.73 7.39 -2.62
CA ASN A 198 -18.15 7.23 -2.34
C ASN A 198 -18.98 7.77 -3.52
N GLU A 199 -18.90 7.09 -4.65
CA GLU A 199 -19.53 7.53 -5.92
C GLU A 199 -21.05 7.68 -5.77
N GLU A 200 -21.67 6.86 -4.92
CA GLU A 200 -23.12 6.78 -4.76
C GLU A 200 -23.71 7.93 -3.91
N ASP A 201 -22.90 8.59 -3.08
CA ASP A 201 -23.29 9.69 -2.19
C ASP A 201 -22.53 10.99 -2.51
N SER A 202 -21.77 11.01 -3.61
CA SER A 202 -21.04 12.18 -4.08
C SER A 202 -21.93 13.05 -4.97
N PRO A 203 -21.94 14.39 -4.81
CA PRO A 203 -22.60 15.28 -5.76
C PRO A 203 -21.83 15.41 -7.09
N PHE A 204 -20.61 14.88 -7.16
CA PHE A 204 -19.75 14.93 -8.34
C PHE A 204 -19.82 13.64 -9.14
N VAL A 205 -19.58 13.75 -10.44
CA VAL A 205 -19.28 12.62 -11.33
C VAL A 205 -18.12 11.81 -10.73
N PRO A 206 -18.18 10.45 -10.77
CA PRO A 206 -17.07 9.60 -10.31
C PRO A 206 -15.72 10.08 -10.84
N TYR A 207 -14.72 10.16 -9.96
CA TYR A 207 -13.45 10.79 -10.29
C TYR A 207 -12.78 10.17 -11.52
N HIS A 208 -12.87 8.86 -11.69
CA HIS A 208 -12.30 8.17 -12.87
C HIS A 208 -12.99 8.59 -14.18
N VAL A 209 -14.31 8.80 -14.15
CA VAL A 209 -15.07 9.30 -15.30
C VAL A 209 -14.70 10.75 -15.61
N ASP A 210 -14.53 11.60 -14.59
CA ASP A 210 -14.01 12.97 -14.77
C ASP A 210 -12.61 12.99 -15.41
N LYS A 211 -11.80 11.94 -15.17
CA LYS A 211 -10.50 11.75 -15.83
C LYS A 211 -10.57 11.09 -17.21
N GLY A 212 -11.77 10.86 -17.73
CA GLY A 212 -11.99 10.35 -19.08
C GLY A 212 -11.95 8.83 -19.22
N HIS A 213 -12.05 8.10 -18.11
CA HIS A 213 -12.27 6.65 -18.13
C HIS A 213 -13.74 6.30 -18.32
N ASP A 214 -14.02 5.10 -18.83
CA ASP A 214 -15.38 4.62 -18.95
C ASP A 214 -15.98 4.29 -17.58
N VAL A 215 -17.30 4.42 -17.41
CA VAL A 215 -17.99 4.10 -16.15
C VAL A 215 -17.85 2.63 -15.72
N SER A 216 -17.52 1.75 -16.67
CA SER A 216 -17.24 0.34 -16.41
C SER A 216 -15.79 0.08 -15.99
N ASP A 217 -14.90 1.06 -16.15
CA ASP A 217 -13.51 0.93 -15.77
C ASP A 217 -13.37 1.01 -14.26
N SER A 218 -12.34 0.34 -13.74
CA SER A 218 -11.91 0.48 -12.35
C SER A 218 -10.50 1.03 -12.33
N THR A 219 -10.27 2.06 -11.51
CA THR A 219 -8.99 2.77 -11.45
C THR A 219 -8.50 2.91 -10.03
N VAL A 220 -7.20 3.21 -9.89
CA VAL A 220 -6.62 3.65 -8.62
C VAL A 220 -5.92 4.97 -8.84
N PHE A 221 -6.40 6.02 -8.18
CA PHE A 221 -5.70 7.29 -8.06
C PHE A 221 -4.74 7.25 -6.88
N VAL A 222 -3.57 7.85 -7.04
CA VAL A 222 -2.53 7.88 -6.01
C VAL A 222 -2.05 9.30 -5.77
N MET A 223 -1.88 9.67 -4.50
CA MET A 223 -1.30 10.95 -4.10
C MET A 223 -0.44 10.81 -2.85
N ALA A 224 0.57 11.67 -2.68
CA ALA A 224 1.27 11.80 -1.41
C ALA A 224 0.42 12.66 -0.48
N ALA A 225 -0.04 12.10 0.64
CA ALA A 225 -0.95 12.79 1.55
C ALA A 225 -0.54 12.61 3.03
N GLU A 226 -0.90 13.59 3.83
CA GLU A 226 -0.88 13.51 5.29
C GLU A 226 -2.06 12.72 5.83
N PRO A 227 -1.96 12.12 7.03
CA PRO A 227 -3.12 11.58 7.70
C PRO A 227 -4.24 12.63 7.86
N PRO A 228 -5.52 12.22 7.91
CA PRO A 228 -6.64 13.14 8.03
C PRO A 228 -6.50 14.11 9.21
N HIS A 229 -6.83 15.38 8.98
CA HIS A 229 -6.92 16.40 10.01
C HIS A 229 -8.39 16.67 10.34
N SER A 230 -8.74 16.66 11.63
CA SER A 230 -10.11 16.95 12.06
C SER A 230 -10.35 18.46 12.09
N VAL A 231 -11.33 18.93 11.32
CA VAL A 231 -11.81 20.31 11.36
C VAL A 231 -13.14 20.32 12.10
N THR A 232 -13.21 21.08 13.19
CA THR A 232 -14.45 21.26 13.95
C THR A 232 -15.18 22.51 13.49
N ASN A 233 -16.49 22.40 13.30
CA ASN A 233 -17.39 23.52 13.12
C ASN A 233 -18.61 23.33 14.05
N HIS A 234 -18.74 24.22 15.02
CA HIS A 234 -19.85 24.22 16.00
C HIS A 234 -20.57 25.57 16.06
N ILE A 235 -20.21 26.51 15.19
CA ILE A 235 -20.65 27.90 15.24
C ILE A 235 -21.52 28.25 14.04
N SER A 236 -21.07 27.91 12.83
CA SER A 236 -21.76 28.26 11.59
C SER A 236 -22.65 27.12 11.10
N ASP A 237 -23.82 27.45 10.56
CA ASP A 237 -24.77 26.50 9.95
C ASP A 237 -25.00 26.76 8.45
N ASP A 238 -24.26 27.70 7.87
CA ASP A 238 -24.23 28.03 6.44
C ASP A 238 -22.97 27.53 5.71
N PRO A 239 -23.00 27.32 4.37
CA PRO A 239 -21.88 26.81 3.59
C PRO A 239 -20.61 27.66 3.69
N GLU A 240 -20.74 28.99 3.68
CA GLU A 240 -19.62 29.92 3.76
C GLU A 240 -18.89 29.78 5.09
N GLY A 241 -19.60 29.75 6.21
CA GLY A 241 -19.01 29.56 7.53
C GLY A 241 -18.36 28.18 7.73
N VAL A 242 -18.90 27.12 7.12
CA VAL A 242 -18.24 25.80 7.07
C VAL A 242 -16.92 25.88 6.29
N LEU A 243 -16.91 26.56 5.14
CA LEU A 243 -15.70 26.75 4.34
C LEU A 243 -14.65 27.60 5.09
N GLU A 244 -15.08 28.64 5.79
CA GLU A 244 -14.20 29.46 6.64
C GLU A 244 -13.51 28.62 7.73
N SER A 245 -14.24 27.68 8.35
CA SER A 245 -13.66 26.77 9.35
C SER A 245 -12.55 25.89 8.77
N VAL A 246 -12.76 25.36 7.55
CA VAL A 246 -11.75 24.57 6.83
C VAL A 246 -10.56 25.45 6.43
N ALA A 247 -10.81 26.63 5.88
CA ALA A 247 -9.76 27.57 5.50
C ALA A 247 -8.89 27.99 6.70
N SER A 248 -9.52 28.27 7.84
CA SER A 248 -8.84 28.61 9.10
C SER A 248 -7.91 27.49 9.58
N ALA A 249 -8.34 26.23 9.51
CA ALA A 249 -7.51 25.08 9.88
C ALA A 249 -6.31 24.92 8.93
N MET A 250 -6.50 25.18 7.64
CA MET A 250 -5.44 25.10 6.63
C MET A 250 -4.40 26.23 6.74
N SER A 251 -4.80 27.43 7.15
CA SER A 251 -3.96 28.64 7.12
C SER A 251 -3.13 28.89 8.39
N THR A 252 -2.79 27.84 9.15
CA THR A 252 -1.99 27.98 10.38
C THR A 252 -0.50 28.19 10.05
N PHE A 253 0.20 29.04 10.83
CA PHE A 253 1.59 29.46 10.55
C PHE A 253 2.60 28.31 10.45
N ALA A 254 2.35 27.19 11.13
CA ALA A 254 3.21 26.00 11.13
C ALA A 254 2.62 24.84 10.32
N ASN A 255 1.66 25.11 9.42
CA ASN A 255 1.14 24.11 8.50
C ASN A 255 2.24 23.68 7.52
N ASN A 256 2.28 22.39 7.15
CA ASN A 256 3.29 21.89 6.22
C ASN A 256 3.20 22.52 4.81
N ASN A 257 2.05 23.10 4.44
CA ASN A 257 1.86 23.87 3.21
C ASN A 257 2.34 25.33 3.32
N ALA A 258 2.70 25.81 4.52
CA ALA A 258 3.18 27.18 4.71
C ALA A 258 4.57 27.44 4.09
N VAL A 259 5.28 26.37 3.71
CA VAL A 259 6.56 26.42 3.01
C VAL A 259 6.34 25.82 1.62
N SER A 260 5.95 26.66 0.66
CA SER A 260 5.89 26.33 -0.77
C SER A 260 6.51 27.43 -1.62
#